data_AF-A0A5D2CMZ8-F1
#
_entry.id   AF-A0A5D2CMZ8-F1
#
_cell.length_a   1.000
_cell.length_b   1.000
_cell.length_c   1.000
_cell.angle_alpha   90.00
_cell.angle_beta   90.00
_cell.angle_gamma   90.00
#
_symmetry.space_group_name_H-M   'P 1'
#
loop_
_entity.id
_entity.type
_entity.pdbx_description
1 polymer ?
#
loop_
_entity_poly.entity_id
_entity_poly.type
_entity_poly.pdbx_seq_one_letter_code
_entity_poly.pdbx_strand_id
1 'polypeptide(L)'
;MAAKWGLLGWLTCEHSTPLIDVFMQASSDMVDFHNATVFKALKSEKSYLRIQDDTLSGTVASVDIATKENLENLVKVGGSLLKKPVSKVNLENGKFEPCNQGTNEEALVRYINI
;
A
#
# COMPACT_ATOMS: atom_id res chain seq x y z
N MET A 1 -6.02 -23.45 -7.21
CA MET A 1 -7.40 -22.96 -7.50
C MET A 1 -7.39 -22.06 -8.73
N ALA A 2 -6.59 -20.99 -8.76
CA ALA A 2 -6.44 -20.10 -9.92
C ALA A 2 -6.12 -20.78 -11.26
N ALA A 3 -5.34 -21.87 -11.26
CA ALA A 3 -5.01 -22.63 -12.46
C ALA A 3 -6.24 -23.20 -13.23
N LYS A 4 -7.43 -23.25 -12.61
CA LYS A 4 -8.67 -23.74 -13.24
C LYS A 4 -9.63 -22.62 -13.70
N TRP A 5 -9.29 -21.35 -13.49
CA TRP A 5 -10.22 -20.22 -13.67
C TRP A 5 -10.55 -19.88 -15.14
N GLY A 6 -9.68 -20.22 -16.09
CA GLY A 6 -9.83 -19.80 -17.48
C GLY A 6 -9.85 -18.27 -17.63
N LEU A 7 -10.11 -17.77 -18.84
CA LEU A 7 -10.08 -16.32 -19.11
C LEU A 7 -11.10 -15.54 -18.26
N LEU A 8 -12.35 -16.03 -18.19
CA LEU A 8 -13.42 -15.32 -17.47
C LEU A 8 -13.17 -15.26 -15.97
N GLY A 9 -12.63 -16.31 -15.35
CA GLY A 9 -12.31 -16.27 -13.92
C GLY A 9 -11.15 -15.32 -13.60
N TRP A 10 -10.20 -15.12 -14.52
CA TRP A 10 -9.17 -14.09 -14.37
C TRP A 10 -9.72 -12.66 -14.52
N LEU A 11 -10.73 -12.46 -15.36
CA LEU A 11 -11.37 -11.16 -15.55
C LEU A 11 -12.37 -10.83 -14.44
N THR A 12 -13.13 -11.82 -13.98
CA THR A 12 -14.21 -11.68 -12.99
C THR A 12 -14.36 -12.96 -12.17
N CYS A 13 -14.20 -12.88 -10.85
CA CYS A 13 -14.40 -14.02 -9.94
C CYS A 13 -15.00 -13.51 -8.63
N GLU A 14 -16.13 -14.06 -8.18
CA GLU A 14 -16.72 -13.79 -6.86
C GLU A 14 -16.60 -12.32 -6.40
N HIS A 15 -17.24 -11.40 -7.13
CA HIS A 15 -17.23 -9.95 -6.86
C HIS A 15 -15.84 -9.26 -6.89
N SER A 16 -14.83 -9.89 -7.49
CA SER A 16 -13.48 -9.34 -7.66
C SER A 16 -13.02 -9.37 -9.13
N THR A 17 -11.92 -8.68 -9.41
CA THR A 17 -11.28 -8.62 -10.73
C THR A 17 -9.82 -9.07 -10.63
N PRO A 18 -9.56 -10.39 -10.52
CA PRO A 18 -8.26 -10.89 -10.03
C PRO A 18 -7.05 -10.42 -10.83
N LEU A 19 -7.17 -10.33 -12.15
CA LEU A 19 -6.08 -9.83 -13.00
C LEU A 19 -5.73 -8.36 -12.69
N ILE A 20 -6.75 -7.52 -12.50
CA ILE A 20 -6.56 -6.11 -12.16
C ILE A 20 -5.98 -5.99 -10.75
N ASP A 21 -6.50 -6.76 -9.79
CA ASP A 21 -6.07 -6.70 -8.39
C ASP A 21 -4.58 -7.06 -8.26
N VAL A 22 -4.15 -8.17 -8.88
CA VAL A 22 -2.74 -8.58 -8.89
C VAL A 22 -1.86 -7.55 -9.60
N PHE A 23 -2.31 -7.01 -10.73
CA PHE A 23 -1.56 -5.99 -11.46
C PHE A 23 -1.36 -4.72 -10.61
N MET A 24 -2.42 -4.23 -9.96
CA MET A 24 -2.37 -3.02 -9.15
C MET A 24 -1.48 -3.19 -7.92
N GLN A 25 -1.59 -4.34 -7.23
CA GLN A 25 -0.71 -4.66 -6.09
C GLN A 25 0.76 -4.75 -6.54
N ALA A 26 1.06 -5.53 -7.57
CA ALA A 26 2.41 -5.68 -8.09
C ALA A 26 3.00 -4.34 -8.58
N SER A 27 2.18 -3.50 -9.22
CA SER A 27 2.60 -2.16 -9.65
C SER A 27 2.98 -1.28 -8.46
N SER A 28 2.20 -1.31 -7.38
CA SER A 28 2.50 -0.54 -6.16
C SER A 28 3.85 -0.98 -5.55
N ASP A 29 4.05 -2.29 -5.39
CA ASP A 29 5.27 -2.86 -4.81
C ASP A 29 6.50 -2.55 -5.68
N MET A 30 6.38 -2.68 -7.00
CA MET A 30 7.46 -2.40 -7.93
C MET A 30 7.89 -0.92 -7.88
N VAL A 31 6.94 0.01 -7.84
CA VAL A 31 7.24 1.44 -7.75
C VAL A 31 7.94 1.78 -6.43
N ASP A 32 7.48 1.22 -5.31
CA ASP A 32 8.13 1.45 -4.00
C ASP A 32 9.56 0.89 -3.97
N PHE A 33 9.74 -0.35 -4.44
CA PHE A 33 11.06 -0.99 -4.51
C PHE A 33 12.06 -0.19 -5.36
N HIS A 34 11.64 0.27 -6.54
CA HIS A 34 12.51 1.06 -7.43
C HIS A 34 12.89 2.41 -6.79
N ASN A 35 11.92 3.13 -6.22
CA ASN A 35 12.20 4.39 -5.55
C ASN A 35 13.12 4.20 -4.34
N ALA A 36 12.83 3.22 -3.47
CA ALA A 36 13.66 2.89 -2.32
C ALA A 36 15.10 2.57 -2.73
N THR A 37 15.28 1.84 -3.84
CA THR A 37 16.60 1.53 -4.41
C THR A 37 17.34 2.80 -4.85
N VAL A 38 16.68 3.69 -5.60
CA VAL A 38 17.29 4.96 -6.07
C VAL A 38 17.67 5.86 -4.90
N PHE A 39 16.76 6.09 -3.96
CA PHE A 39 17.03 6.95 -2.80
C PHE A 39 18.11 6.38 -1.88
N LYS A 40 18.22 5.05 -1.77
CA LYS A 40 19.34 4.39 -1.08
C LYS A 40 20.66 4.60 -1.81
N ALA A 41 20.70 4.41 -3.12
CA ALA A 41 21.90 4.64 -3.92
C ALA A 41 22.41 6.10 -3.82
N LEU A 42 21.48 7.06 -3.71
CA LEU A 42 21.77 8.49 -3.53
C LEU A 42 21.96 8.91 -2.07
N LYS A 43 22.02 7.96 -1.11
CA LYS A 43 22.15 8.23 0.33
C LYS A 43 21.14 9.24 0.87
N SER A 44 19.92 9.20 0.32
CA SER A 44 18.85 10.17 0.54
C SER A 44 17.56 9.48 0.97
N GLU A 45 17.62 8.37 1.71
CA GLU A 45 16.41 7.59 2.07
C GLU A 45 15.43 8.33 2.98
N LYS A 46 15.81 9.49 3.52
CA LYS A 46 14.92 10.37 4.29
C LYS A 46 14.03 11.23 3.39
N SER A 47 14.41 11.41 2.13
CA SER A 47 13.69 12.18 1.11
C SER A 47 12.64 11.37 0.35
N TYR A 48 12.47 10.08 0.71
CA TYR A 48 11.37 9.25 0.26
C TYR A 48 10.53 8.75 1.43
N LEU A 49 9.22 9.02 1.38
CA LEU A 49 8.23 8.56 2.34
C LEU A 49 7.09 7.89 1.57
N ARG A 50 6.89 6.59 1.83
CA ARG A 50 5.74 5.83 1.35
C ARG A 50 4.78 5.62 2.52
N ILE A 51 3.54 6.06 2.35
CA ILE A 51 2.44 5.77 3.27
C ILE A 51 1.43 4.93 2.49
N GLN A 52 1.25 3.70 2.91
CA GLN A 52 0.38 2.71 2.28
C GLN A 52 -0.22 1.83 3.37
N ASP A 53 -1.48 1.43 3.20
CA ASP A 53 -2.07 0.33 3.96
C ASP A 53 -2.16 -0.90 3.06
N ASP A 54 -1.54 -1.99 3.48
CA ASP A 54 -1.48 -3.29 2.82
C ASP A 54 -2.38 -4.33 3.53
N THR A 55 -3.15 -3.90 4.52
CA THR A 55 -3.99 -4.77 5.38
C THR A 55 -5.49 -4.69 5.07
N LEU A 56 -5.87 -3.93 4.04
CA LEU A 56 -7.28 -3.78 3.63
C LEU A 56 -7.85 -5.13 3.17
N SER A 57 -9.08 -5.43 3.57
CA SER A 57 -9.80 -6.63 3.17
C SER A 57 -11.31 -6.40 3.13
N GLY A 58 -12.06 -7.30 2.48
CA GLY A 58 -13.51 -7.18 2.36
C GLY A 58 -13.93 -5.89 1.64
N THR A 59 -15.00 -5.25 2.13
CA THR A 59 -15.58 -4.06 1.47
C THR A 59 -14.62 -2.86 1.45
N VAL A 60 -13.76 -2.71 2.46
CA VAL A 60 -12.81 -1.58 2.53
C VAL A 60 -11.65 -1.74 1.54
N ALA A 61 -11.42 -2.93 1.00
CA ALA A 61 -10.45 -3.17 -0.08
C ALA A 61 -11.04 -2.99 -1.48
N SER A 62 -12.38 -2.93 -1.60
CA SER A 62 -13.05 -2.73 -2.89
C SER A 62 -12.90 -1.30 -3.38
N VAL A 63 -12.70 -1.16 -4.69
CA VAL A 63 -12.54 0.12 -5.39
C VAL A 63 -13.87 0.69 -5.89
N ASP A 64 -14.95 -0.08 -5.83
CA ASP A 64 -16.26 0.23 -6.42
C ASP A 64 -17.42 0.30 -5.40
N ILE A 65 -17.21 -0.10 -4.14
CA ILE A 65 -18.22 0.00 -3.08
C ILE A 65 -18.17 1.39 -2.42
N ALA A 66 -18.93 2.33 -2.99
CA ALA A 66 -19.03 3.72 -2.50
C ALA A 66 -20.20 3.96 -1.53
N THR A 67 -20.53 3.00 -0.66
CA THR A 67 -21.56 3.20 0.37
C THR A 67 -21.08 4.19 1.42
N LYS A 68 -21.98 4.97 2.02
CA LYS A 68 -21.64 5.93 3.09
C LYS A 68 -20.86 5.26 4.23
N GLU A 69 -21.30 4.07 4.63
CA GLU A 69 -20.64 3.27 5.66
C GLU A 69 -19.21 2.88 5.27
N ASN A 70 -18.99 2.41 4.03
CA ASN A 70 -17.65 2.02 3.59
C ASN A 70 -16.70 3.22 3.51
N LEU A 71 -17.19 4.37 3.05
CA LEU A 71 -16.42 5.63 3.01
C LEU A 71 -16.05 6.11 4.43
N GLU A 72 -16.97 6.02 5.40
CA GLU A 72 -16.66 6.34 6.81
C GLU A 72 -15.63 5.37 7.40
N ASN A 73 -15.67 4.09 7.03
CA ASN A 73 -14.67 3.12 7.44
C ASN A 73 -13.30 3.41 6.81
N LEU A 74 -13.24 3.83 5.54
CA LEU A 74 -12.00 4.27 4.90
C LEU A 74 -11.38 5.50 5.60
N VAL A 75 -12.21 6.45 6.08
CA VAL A 75 -11.71 7.57 6.89
C VAL A 75 -11.06 7.08 8.20
N LYS A 76 -11.68 6.11 8.88
CA LYS A 76 -11.11 5.50 10.11
C LYS A 76 -9.80 4.76 9.83
N VAL A 77 -9.72 4.06 8.70
CA VAL A 77 -8.50 3.40 8.23
C VAL A 77 -7.39 4.44 8.02
N GLY A 78 -7.67 5.53 7.30
CA GLY A 78 -6.71 6.62 7.09
C GLY A 78 -6.24 7.26 8.41
N GLY A 79 -7.16 7.52 9.33
CA GLY A 79 -6.83 8.03 10.67
C GLY A 79 -5.95 7.06 11.47
N SER A 80 -6.20 5.76 11.36
CA SER A 80 -5.38 4.72 12.01
C SER A 80 -4.00 4.59 11.37
N LEU A 81 -3.93 4.72 10.04
CA LEU A 81 -2.69 4.67 9.26
C LEU A 81 -1.72 5.79 9.66
N LEU A 82 -2.23 6.98 9.99
CA LEU A 82 -1.41 8.08 10.52
C LEU A 82 -0.67 7.70 11.82
N LYS A 83 -1.26 6.83 12.65
CA LYS A 83 -0.66 6.39 13.92
C LYS A 83 0.25 5.17 13.78
N LYS A 84 0.23 4.47 12.64
CA LYS A 84 1.15 3.36 12.36
C LYS A 84 2.60 3.88 12.23
N PRO A 85 3.61 3.07 12.59
CA PRO A 85 5.00 3.43 12.37
C PRO A 85 5.31 3.55 10.88
N VAL A 86 6.22 4.46 10.54
CA VAL A 86 6.78 4.53 9.18
C VAL A 86 7.43 3.18 8.85
N SER A 87 7.12 2.64 7.69
CA SER A 87 7.70 1.39 7.20
C SER A 87 8.45 1.61 5.89
N LYS A 88 9.43 0.75 5.61
CA LYS A 88 10.21 0.77 4.37
C LYS A 88 10.31 -0.64 3.80
N VAL A 89 10.36 -0.74 2.48
CA VAL A 89 10.69 -2.00 1.82
C VAL A 89 12.13 -2.42 2.15
N ASN A 90 12.28 -3.64 2.63
CA ASN A 90 13.57 -4.30 2.77
C ASN A 90 13.99 -4.83 1.39
N LEU A 91 15.07 -4.27 0.84
CA LEU A 91 15.52 -4.58 -0.52
C LEU A 91 16.08 -6.00 -0.69
N GLU A 92 16.33 -6.73 0.40
CA GLU A 92 16.81 -8.12 0.34
C GLU A 92 15.65 -9.12 0.20
N ASN A 93 14.53 -8.86 0.87
CA ASN A 93 13.40 -9.80 0.95
C ASN A 93 12.08 -9.26 0.38
N GLY A 94 12.05 -7.99 -0.03
CA GLY A 94 10.89 -7.31 -0.62
C GLY A 94 9.77 -6.96 0.37
N LYS A 95 9.92 -7.22 1.67
CA LYS A 95 8.88 -7.00 2.68
C LYS A 95 8.94 -5.59 3.26
N PHE A 96 7.79 -5.06 3.64
CA PHE A 96 7.70 -3.82 4.41
C PHE A 96 8.01 -4.07 5.88
N GLU A 97 8.97 -3.32 6.41
CA GLU A 97 9.42 -3.43 7.78
C GLU A 97 9.34 -2.05 8.47
N PRO A 98 8.85 -1.96 9.72
CA PRO A 98 8.85 -0.72 10.48
C PRO A 98 10.27 -0.17 10.63
N CYS A 99 10.41 1.15 10.54
CA CYS A 99 11.68 1.83 10.75
C CYS A 99 11.59 2.80 11.94
N ASN A 100 12.74 3.11 12.55
CA ASN A 100 12.83 3.99 13.71
C ASN A 100 12.71 5.47 13.33
N GLN A 101 11.67 5.84 12.59
CA GLN A 101 11.36 7.21 12.17
C GLN A 101 10.04 7.74 12.76
N GLY A 102 9.52 7.08 13.79
CA GLY A 102 8.25 7.46 14.41
C GLY A 102 7.03 7.05 13.57
N THR A 103 5.91 7.71 13.80
CA THR A 103 4.63 7.46 13.12
C THR A 103 4.56 8.16 11.76
N ASN A 104 3.62 7.73 10.92
CA ASN A 104 3.33 8.37 9.64
C ASN A 104 2.92 9.85 9.80
N GLU A 105 2.17 10.18 10.86
CA GLU A 105 1.81 11.56 11.20
C GLU A 105 3.04 12.42 11.48
N GLU A 106 3.95 11.95 12.33
CA GLU A 106 5.19 12.66 12.64
C GLU A 106 6.07 12.82 11.39
N ALA A 107 6.09 11.82 10.52
CA ALA A 107 6.80 11.89 9.25
C ALA A 107 6.23 12.95 8.32
N LEU A 108 4.90 13.04 8.19
CA LEU A 108 4.24 14.08 7.40
C LEU A 108 4.53 15.48 7.95
N VAL A 109 4.49 15.66 9.28
CA VAL A 109 4.85 16.94 9.92
C VAL A 109 6.30 17.31 9.60
N ARG A 110 7.24 16.36 9.64
CA ARG A 110 8.63 16.63 9.25
C ARG A 110 8.72 17.06 7.80
N TYR A 111 8.01 16.41 6.88
CA TYR A 111 8.05 16.72 5.44
C TYR A 111 7.55 18.12 5.08
N ILE A 112 6.56 18.63 5.81
CA ILE A 112 6.01 19.97 5.59
C ILE A 112 7.00 21.07 6.04
N ASN A 113 7.91 20.74 6.95
CA ASN A 113 8.89 21.67 7.52
C ASN A 113 10.29 21.56 6.88
N ILE A 114 10.44 20.80 5.79
CA ILE A 114 11.65 20.77 4.94
C ILE A 114 11.60 21.94 3.98
#